data_AF-A0A6G7ABR4-F1
#
_entry.id   AF-A0A6G7ABR4-F1
#
_cell.length_a   1.000
_cell.length_b   1.000
_cell.length_c   1.000
_cell.angle_alpha   90.00
_cell.angle_beta   90.00
_cell.angle_gamma   90.00
#
_symmetry.space_group_name_H-M   'P 1'
#
loop_
_entity.id
_entity.type
_entity.pdbx_description
1 polymer ?
#
loop_
_entity_poly.entity_id
_entity_poly.type
_entity_poly.pdbx_seq_one_letter_code
_entity_poly.pdbx_strand_id
1 'polypeptide(L)'
;CCFFSFSPKIQANRIVRAQLWVHLRPAEEATTVFLQISRLMPVTDGGRHIRIRSLKIDVNAGVTSWQSIDVKQVLSVWLRQPETNWGIEINAYDAKGNDLAVTSAEAGEDGLLPFMEVKISEGPKRIRRDSGLDCDENSSESRCCRYPLTVDFEDFG
;
A
#
# COMPACT_ATOMS: atom_id res chain seq x y z
N CYS A 1 17.73 -3.65 -3.25
CA CYS A 1 16.37 -3.10 -2.99
C CYS A 1 15.35 -4.19 -3.35
N CYS A 2 14.13 -4.24 -2.80
CA CYS A 2 13.42 -3.26 -1.97
C CYS A 2 12.60 -3.92 -0.85
N PHE A 3 12.70 -3.40 0.37
CA PHE A 3 11.85 -3.81 1.49
C PHE A 3 10.77 -2.75 1.73
N PHE A 4 9.51 -3.18 1.87
CA PHE A 4 8.37 -2.30 2.13
C PHE A 4 7.77 -2.64 3.48
N SER A 5 7.63 -1.65 4.36
CA SER A 5 6.91 -1.79 5.63
C SER A 5 5.49 -1.27 5.49
N PHE A 6 4.53 -1.97 6.09
CA PHE A 6 3.12 -1.62 6.00
C PHE A 6 2.55 -1.28 7.36
N SER A 7 1.64 -0.31 7.41
CA SER A 7 0.94 0.02 8.65
C SER A 7 0.04 -1.16 9.05
N PRO A 8 0.03 -1.56 10.34
CA PRO A 8 -0.83 -2.65 10.82
C PRO A 8 -2.33 -2.30 10.75
N LYS A 9 -2.67 -1.03 10.46
CA LYS A 9 -4.05 -0.57 10.30
C LYS A 9 -4.67 -0.99 8.96
N ILE A 10 -3.86 -1.42 7.99
CA ILE A 10 -4.34 -1.83 6.66
C ILE A 10 -4.87 -3.26 6.74
N GLN A 11 -6.15 -3.44 6.42
CA GLN A 11 -6.77 -4.76 6.36
C GLN A 11 -6.71 -5.30 4.92
N ALA A 12 -6.21 -6.54 4.74
CA ALA A 12 -6.03 -7.15 3.42
C ALA A 12 -7.34 -7.22 2.59
N ASN A 13 -8.47 -7.49 3.23
CA ASN A 13 -9.78 -7.56 2.58
C ASN A 13 -10.31 -6.19 2.08
N ARG A 14 -9.73 -5.08 2.56
CA ARG A 14 -10.09 -3.72 2.16
C ARG A 14 -9.33 -3.25 0.92
N ILE A 15 -8.27 -3.96 0.50
CA ILE A 15 -7.45 -3.56 -0.64
C ILE A 15 -8.23 -3.71 -1.94
N VAL A 16 -8.45 -2.60 -2.63
CA VAL A 16 -9.10 -2.55 -3.93
C VAL A 16 -8.06 -2.78 -5.03
N ARG A 17 -6.93 -2.07 -4.98
CA ARG A 17 -5.82 -2.13 -5.96
C ARG A 17 -4.49 -1.96 -5.22
N ALA A 18 -3.45 -2.64 -5.68
CA ALA A 18 -2.08 -2.36 -5.24
C ALA A 18 -1.13 -2.46 -6.44
N GLN A 19 -0.34 -1.41 -6.67
CA GLN A 19 0.63 -1.35 -7.76
C GLN A 19 2.01 -1.02 -7.23
N LEU A 20 3.01 -1.74 -7.70
CA LEU A 20 4.41 -1.38 -7.58
C LEU A 20 4.78 -0.53 -8.78
N TRP A 21 5.26 0.68 -8.53
CA TRP A 21 5.75 1.61 -9.55
C TRP A 21 7.27 1.53 -9.60
N VAL A 22 7.82 1.37 -10.81
CA VAL A 22 9.26 1.28 -11.07
C VAL A 22 9.61 2.26 -12.18
N HIS A 23 10.60 3.11 -11.92
CA HIS A 23 11.13 4.02 -12.93
C HIS A 23 12.24 3.33 -13.72
N LEU A 24 12.19 3.45 -15.04
CA LEU A 24 13.25 2.98 -15.94
C LEU A 24 14.09 4.16 -16.42
N ARG A 25 15.42 4.04 -16.24
CA ARG A 25 16.43 4.92 -16.82
C ARG A 25 16.36 4.91 -18.34
N PRO A 26 16.78 6.00 -19.00
CA PRO A 26 16.80 6.03 -20.45
C PRO A 26 17.87 5.07 -20.97
N ALA A 27 17.54 4.33 -22.04
CA ALA A 27 18.54 3.55 -22.76
C ALA A 27 19.32 4.45 -23.74
N GLU A 28 20.60 4.15 -23.96
CA GLU A 28 21.41 4.86 -24.97
C GLU A 28 20.87 4.63 -26.39
N GLU A 29 20.38 3.42 -26.65
CA GLU A 29 19.85 2.97 -27.94
C GLU A 29 18.48 2.33 -27.74
N ALA A 30 17.68 2.27 -28.81
CA ALA A 30 16.41 1.56 -28.74
C ALA A 30 16.65 0.07 -28.43
N THR A 31 16.00 -0.43 -27.38
CA THR A 31 16.25 -1.78 -26.86
C THR A 31 15.00 -2.37 -26.22
N THR A 32 14.98 -3.69 -26.13
CA THR A 32 13.96 -4.39 -25.33
C THR A 32 14.51 -4.62 -23.93
N VAL A 33 13.72 -4.22 -22.93
CA VAL A 33 13.98 -4.44 -21.51
C VAL A 33 13.10 -5.56 -20.98
N PHE A 34 13.69 -6.48 -20.22
CA PHE A 34 12.96 -7.49 -19.47
C PHE A 34 12.89 -7.08 -18.00
N LEU A 35 11.77 -6.45 -17.63
CA LEU A 35 11.47 -6.14 -16.24
C LEU A 35 11.03 -7.42 -15.53
N GLN A 36 11.74 -7.80 -14.49
CA GLN A 36 11.45 -8.96 -13.65
C GLN A 36 11.30 -8.52 -12.19
N ILE A 37 10.16 -8.91 -11.61
CA ILE A 37 9.83 -8.67 -10.21
C ILE A 37 9.77 -10.02 -9.50
N SER A 38 10.53 -10.19 -8.42
CA SER A 38 10.57 -11.44 -7.65
C SER A 38 10.43 -11.15 -6.15
N ARG A 39 9.71 -12.00 -5.40
CA ARG A 39 9.76 -11.98 -3.93
C ARG A 39 11.03 -12.68 -3.46
N LEU A 40 11.69 -12.11 -2.45
CA LEU A 40 12.80 -12.74 -1.77
C LEU A 40 12.28 -13.81 -0.80
N MET A 41 13.08 -14.86 -0.59
CA MET A 41 12.80 -15.93 0.37
C MET A 41 14.06 -16.22 1.20
N PRO A 42 13.92 -16.71 2.44
CA PRO A 42 15.06 -17.12 3.24
C PRO A 42 15.79 -18.31 2.59
N VAL A 43 17.12 -18.33 2.73
CA VAL A 43 18.04 -19.26 2.04
C VAL A 43 17.81 -20.74 2.44
N THR A 44 17.10 -21.00 3.54
CA THR A 44 16.86 -22.34 4.08
C THR A 44 16.08 -23.27 3.15
N ASP A 45 15.40 -22.74 2.12
CA ASP A 45 14.45 -23.50 1.28
C ASP A 45 14.95 -23.71 -0.17
N GLY A 46 16.25 -23.56 -0.43
CA GLY A 46 16.89 -23.89 -1.73
C GLY A 46 16.54 -22.96 -2.91
N GLY A 47 15.50 -22.13 -2.79
CA GLY A 47 15.13 -21.07 -3.74
C GLY A 47 15.41 -19.68 -3.18
N ARG A 48 16.26 -18.87 -3.84
CA ARG A 48 16.50 -17.49 -3.42
C ARG A 48 15.37 -16.51 -3.80
N HIS A 49 14.61 -16.79 -4.87
CA HIS A 49 13.66 -15.85 -5.47
C HIS A 49 12.42 -16.59 -6.00
N ILE A 50 11.23 -16.00 -5.83
CA ILE A 50 10.00 -16.48 -6.47
C ILE A 50 9.46 -15.37 -7.36
N ARG A 51 9.38 -15.64 -8.67
CA ARG A 51 8.95 -14.67 -9.67
C ARG A 51 7.49 -14.28 -9.45
N ILE A 52 7.25 -12.98 -9.28
CA ILE A 52 5.92 -12.39 -9.19
C ILE A 52 5.41 -12.10 -10.59
N ARG A 53 6.20 -11.38 -11.39
CA ARG A 53 5.83 -10.97 -12.74
C ARG A 53 7.06 -10.69 -13.59
N SER A 54 6.86 -10.74 -14.89
CA SER A 54 7.82 -10.20 -15.84
C SER A 54 7.11 -9.55 -17.01
N LEU A 55 7.70 -8.49 -17.52
CA LEU A 55 7.17 -7.67 -18.59
C LEU A 55 8.29 -7.45 -19.61
N LYS A 56 7.94 -7.61 -20.88
CA LYS A 56 8.78 -7.21 -22.02
C LYS A 56 8.37 -5.79 -22.39
N ILE A 57 9.33 -4.86 -22.41
CA ILE A 57 9.07 -3.44 -22.65
C ILE A 57 10.04 -2.98 -23.74
N ASP A 58 9.52 -2.39 -24.81
CA ASP A 58 10.36 -1.75 -25.82
C ASP A 58 10.61 -0.30 -25.41
N VAL A 59 11.88 0.06 -25.26
CA VAL A 59 12.34 1.37 -24.79
C VAL A 59 13.04 2.09 -25.93
N ASN A 60 12.62 3.32 -26.19
CA ASN A 60 13.27 4.19 -27.16
C ASN A 60 14.49 4.87 -26.53
N ALA A 61 15.49 5.18 -27.36
CA ALA A 61 16.69 5.89 -26.93
C ALA A 61 16.34 7.22 -26.25
N GLY A 62 16.95 7.49 -25.09
CA GLY A 62 16.77 8.73 -24.34
C GLY A 62 15.44 8.90 -23.62
N VAL A 63 14.52 7.93 -23.69
CA VAL A 63 13.18 8.03 -23.08
C VAL A 63 13.14 7.31 -21.73
N THR A 64 12.72 8.02 -20.69
CA THR A 64 12.40 7.42 -19.39
C THR A 64 10.94 7.00 -19.32
N SER A 65 10.62 6.04 -18.46
CA SER A 65 9.23 5.63 -18.27
C SER A 65 8.95 5.08 -16.88
N TRP A 66 7.71 5.26 -16.44
CA TRP A 66 7.17 4.60 -15.26
C TRP A 66 6.44 3.33 -15.66
N GLN A 67 6.74 2.24 -14.96
CA GLN A 67 6.11 0.94 -15.15
C GLN A 67 5.34 0.56 -13.89
N SER A 68 4.09 0.12 -14.08
CA SER A 68 3.23 -0.31 -12.97
C SER A 68 3.01 -1.82 -13.02
N ILE A 69 3.20 -2.49 -11.88
CA ILE A 69 3.06 -3.93 -11.72
C ILE A 69 2.00 -4.19 -10.66
N ASP A 70 0.99 -4.99 -10.99
CA ASP A 70 0.01 -5.43 -9.99
C ASP A 70 0.67 -6.35 -8.97
N VAL A 71 0.63 -5.94 -7.71
CA VAL A 71 1.19 -6.66 -6.55
C VAL A 71 0.13 -6.92 -5.48
N LYS A 72 -1.17 -6.78 -5.80
CA LYS A 72 -2.28 -6.94 -4.85
C LYS A 72 -2.25 -8.27 -4.12
N GLN A 73 -1.98 -9.36 -4.83
CA GLN A 73 -1.94 -10.70 -4.22
C GLN A 73 -0.76 -10.83 -3.25
N VAL A 74 0.43 -10.35 -3.64
CA VAL A 74 1.63 -10.37 -2.80
C VAL A 74 1.40 -9.56 -1.52
N LEU A 75 0.90 -8.34 -1.65
CA LEU A 75 0.58 -7.48 -0.51
C LEU A 75 -0.48 -8.11 0.41
N SER A 76 -1.50 -8.76 -0.16
CA SER A 76 -2.55 -9.43 0.63
C SER A 76 -2.00 -10.58 1.47
N VAL A 77 -0.99 -11.31 0.99
CA VAL A 77 -0.29 -12.35 1.76
C VAL A 77 0.52 -11.71 2.86
N TRP A 78 1.34 -10.71 2.55
CA TRP A 78 2.20 -10.03 3.53
C TRP A 78 1.43 -9.34 4.66
N LEU A 79 0.22 -8.82 4.40
CA LEU A 79 -0.62 -8.27 5.47
C LEU A 79 -1.22 -9.34 6.38
N ARG A 80 -1.37 -10.58 5.91
CA ARG A 80 -1.83 -11.72 6.72
C ARG A 80 -0.68 -12.42 7.44
N GLN A 81 0.49 -12.42 6.81
CA GLN A 81 1.71 -13.10 7.24
C GLN A 81 2.92 -12.16 7.08
N PRO A 82 3.07 -11.15 7.96
CA PRO A 82 4.14 -10.15 7.85
C PRO A 82 5.55 -10.73 7.88
N GLU A 83 5.75 -11.87 8.54
CA GLU A 83 6.99 -12.63 8.62
C GLU A 83 7.47 -13.20 7.27
N THR A 84 6.57 -13.27 6.28
CA THR A 84 6.90 -13.70 4.91
C THR A 84 7.33 -12.55 4.02
N ASN A 85 7.35 -11.31 4.52
CA ASN A 85 7.85 -10.16 3.81
C ASN A 85 9.37 -10.09 3.94
N TRP A 86 10.07 -10.54 2.90
CA TRP A 86 11.53 -10.43 2.78
C TRP A 86 11.94 -9.35 1.76
N GLY A 87 10.98 -8.60 1.22
CA GLY A 87 11.18 -7.64 0.15
C GLY A 87 10.99 -8.21 -1.26
N ILE A 88 11.10 -7.30 -2.22
CA ILE A 88 10.94 -7.51 -3.66
C ILE A 88 12.26 -7.21 -4.34
N GLU A 89 12.77 -8.13 -5.13
CA GLU A 89 13.83 -7.85 -6.09
C GLU A 89 13.24 -7.32 -7.39
N ILE A 90 13.86 -6.27 -7.93
CA ILE A 90 13.45 -5.57 -9.15
C ILE A 90 14.66 -5.50 -10.06
N ASN A 91 14.57 -6.14 -11.22
CA ASN A 91 15.63 -6.15 -12.22
C ASN A 91 15.03 -5.74 -13.57
N ALA A 92 15.67 -4.86 -14.32
CA ALA A 92 15.21 -4.45 -15.65
C ALA A 92 16.37 -4.43 -16.64
N TYR A 93 16.77 -5.62 -17.09
CA TYR A 93 17.92 -5.77 -17.98
C TYR A 93 17.55 -5.48 -19.44
N ASP A 94 18.34 -4.64 -20.10
CA ASP A 94 18.32 -4.46 -21.55
C ASP A 94 19.05 -5.60 -22.30
N ALA A 95 19.08 -5.55 -23.63
CA ALA A 95 19.79 -6.52 -24.45
C ALA A 95 21.32 -6.57 -24.24
N LYS A 96 21.91 -5.52 -23.65
CA LYS A 96 23.34 -5.43 -23.32
C LYS A 96 23.64 -5.88 -21.88
N GLY A 97 22.60 -6.18 -21.09
CA GLY A 97 22.70 -6.58 -19.70
C GLY A 97 22.78 -5.41 -18.70
N ASN A 98 22.49 -4.18 -19.14
CA ASN A 98 22.41 -3.03 -18.25
C ASN A 98 21.08 -3.05 -17.49
N ASP A 99 21.13 -2.88 -16.16
CA ASP A 99 19.93 -2.73 -15.36
C ASP A 99 19.42 -1.29 -15.40
N LEU A 100 18.27 -1.09 -16.04
CA LEU A 100 17.65 0.22 -16.17
C LEU A 100 16.71 0.56 -15.00
N ALA A 101 16.47 -0.35 -14.05
CA ALA A 101 15.60 -0.05 -12.92
C ALA A 101 16.28 0.90 -11.93
N VAL A 102 15.62 2.02 -11.63
CA VAL A 102 16.04 2.89 -10.53
C VAL A 102 15.69 2.20 -9.21
N THR A 103 16.69 1.58 -8.57
CA THR A 103 16.53 0.89 -7.27
C THR A 103 17.40 1.49 -6.15
N SER A 104 18.34 2.35 -6.53
CA SER A 104 19.14 3.21 -5.66
C SER A 104 19.18 4.60 -6.30
N ALA A 105 18.95 5.65 -5.52
CA ALA A 105 18.91 7.01 -6.05
C ALA A 105 20.34 7.50 -6.31
N GLU A 106 20.65 7.79 -7.57
CA GLU A 106 21.84 8.55 -7.96
C GLU A 106 21.56 10.06 -7.95
N ALA A 107 22.60 10.88 -8.17
CA ALA A 107 22.45 12.33 -8.20
C ALA A 107 21.45 12.75 -9.30
N GLY A 108 20.37 13.43 -8.91
CA GLY A 108 19.30 13.85 -9.82
C GLY A 108 18.15 12.84 -9.97
N GLU A 109 18.16 11.72 -9.25
CA GLU A 109 17.09 10.71 -9.26
C GLU A 109 16.14 10.80 -8.03
N ASP A 110 16.06 11.98 -7.42
CA ASP A 110 15.20 12.21 -6.26
C ASP A 110 13.72 11.95 -6.59
N GLY A 111 13.10 11.06 -5.82
CA GLY A 111 11.69 10.68 -6.02
C GLY A 111 11.45 9.65 -7.12
N LEU A 112 12.49 9.09 -7.74
CA LEU A 112 12.37 8.03 -8.75
C LEU A 112 12.47 6.61 -8.18
N LEU A 113 12.69 6.49 -6.86
CA LEU A 113 12.74 5.20 -6.18
C LEU A 113 11.41 4.44 -6.29
N PRO A 114 11.44 3.10 -6.27
CA PRO A 114 10.23 2.30 -6.39
C PRO A 114 9.30 2.51 -5.19
N PHE A 115 8.01 2.65 -5.45
CA PHE A 115 6.99 2.81 -4.41
C PHE A 115 5.76 1.95 -4.69
N MET A 116 5.02 1.64 -3.62
CA MET A 116 3.78 0.88 -3.73
C MET A 116 2.57 1.80 -3.53
N GLU A 117 1.75 1.94 -4.57
CA GLU A 117 0.46 2.63 -4.51
C GLU A 117 -0.62 1.62 -4.08
N VAL A 118 -1.29 1.89 -2.95
CA VAL A 118 -2.33 0.99 -2.41
C VAL A 118 -3.64 1.75 -2.28
N LYS A 119 -4.64 1.35 -3.07
CA LYS A 119 -6.00 1.86 -2.97
C LYS A 119 -6.82 1.00 -2.02
N ILE A 120 -7.28 1.60 -0.93
CA ILE A 120 -8.03 0.92 0.13
C ILE A 120 -9.49 1.42 0.09
N SER A 121 -10.44 0.51 0.26
CA SER A 121 -11.83 0.87 0.47
C SER A 121 -12.03 1.38 1.89
N GLU A 122 -12.58 2.58 2.04
CA GLU A 122 -12.99 3.06 3.36
C GLU A 122 -14.20 2.26 3.83
N GLY A 123 -14.09 1.71 5.05
CA GLY A 123 -15.24 1.16 5.75
C GLY A 123 -15.94 2.22 6.55
N PRO A 124 -17.25 2.04 6.85
CA PRO A 124 -17.91 2.89 7.81
C PRO A 124 -17.20 2.76 9.15
N LYS A 125 -16.42 3.78 9.52
CA LYS A 125 -15.89 3.93 10.87
C LYS A 125 -17.05 4.40 11.74
N ARG A 126 -17.80 3.45 12.31
CA ARG A 126 -18.80 3.80 13.32
C ARG A 126 -18.04 4.20 14.58
N ILE A 127 -17.81 5.48 14.74
CA ILE A 127 -17.38 6.04 16.02
C ILE A 127 -18.55 5.79 16.98
N ARG A 128 -18.26 5.20 18.15
CA ARG A 128 -19.26 5.10 19.21
C ARG A 128 -19.76 6.52 19.46
N ARG A 129 -21.05 6.76 19.24
CA ARG A 129 -21.64 8.07 19.54
C ARG A 129 -21.34 8.34 21.00
N ASP A 130 -20.65 9.44 21.26
CA ASP A 130 -20.59 9.97 22.60
C ASP A 130 -22.03 10.38 22.92
N SER A 131 -22.64 9.69 23.89
CA SER A 131 -23.85 10.23 24.50
C SER A 131 -23.42 11.58 25.04
N GLY A 132 -24.05 12.67 24.58
CA GLY A 132 -23.75 14.01 25.07
C GLY A 132 -23.91 14.11 26.58
N LEU A 133 -23.79 15.31 27.12
CA LEU A 133 -23.87 15.52 28.57
C LEU A 133 -25.23 15.02 29.10
N ASP A 134 -25.16 14.21 30.16
CA ASP A 134 -26.31 13.78 30.95
C ASP A 134 -26.32 14.59 32.25
N CYS A 135 -27.38 15.36 32.47
CA CYS A 135 -27.55 16.22 33.63
C CYS A 135 -28.62 15.65 34.55
N ASP A 136 -28.45 15.87 35.85
CA ASP A 136 -29.51 15.68 36.84
C ASP A 136 -30.34 16.96 37.01
N GLU A 137 -31.50 16.83 37.66
CA GLU A 137 -32.45 17.93 37.93
C GLU A 137 -31.82 19.12 38.69
N ASN A 138 -30.72 18.88 39.43
CA ASN A 138 -30.05 19.88 40.26
C ASN A 138 -28.83 20.51 39.56
N SER A 139 -28.53 20.11 38.33
CA SER A 139 -27.37 20.57 37.59
C SER A 139 -27.50 22.05 37.19
N SER A 140 -26.45 22.83 37.42
CA SER A 140 -26.31 24.21 36.95
C SER A 140 -25.67 24.31 35.56
N GLU A 141 -25.63 23.20 34.82
CA GLU A 141 -25.10 23.16 33.44
C GLU A 141 -25.89 24.12 32.54
N SER A 142 -25.16 24.95 31.79
CA SER A 142 -25.74 25.97 30.89
C SER A 142 -25.64 25.57 29.42
N ARG A 143 -24.86 24.52 29.11
CA ARG A 143 -24.76 23.95 27.77
C ARG A 143 -25.94 23.01 27.48
N CYS A 144 -26.12 22.63 26.22
CA CYS A 144 -27.09 21.61 25.82
C CYS A 144 -26.82 20.31 26.58
N CYS A 145 -27.81 19.85 27.35
CA CYS A 145 -27.70 18.68 28.21
C CYS A 145 -28.99 17.84 28.18
N ARG A 146 -28.86 16.52 28.34
CA ARG A 146 -30.01 15.61 28.43
C ARG A 146 -30.41 15.45 29.90
N TYR A 147 -31.66 15.78 30.22
CA TYR A 147 -32.24 15.61 31.55
C TYR A 147 -33.17 14.38 31.59
N PRO A 148 -33.32 13.72 32.74
CA PRO A 148 -34.24 12.61 32.90
C PRO A 148 -35.69 13.09 32.77
N LEU A 149 -36.53 12.34 32.05
CA LEU A 149 -37.98 12.54 32.00
C LEU A 149 -38.66 11.18 32.06
N THR A 150 -39.49 10.98 33.07
CA THR A 150 -40.37 9.81 33.18
C THR A 150 -41.76 10.24 32.74
N VAL A 151 -42.36 9.49 31.81
CA VAL A 151 -43.73 9.70 31.37
C VAL A 151 -44.59 8.64 32.04
N ASP A 152 -45.51 9.06 32.89
CA ASP A 152 -46.55 8.20 33.46
C ASP A 152 -47.77 8.27 32.54
N PHE A 153 -48.21 7.13 32.02
CA PHE A 153 -49.35 7.08 31.11
C PHE A 153 -50.70 7.17 31.83
N GLU A 154 -50.77 6.76 33.11
CA GLU A 154 -52.01 6.83 33.91
C GLU A 154 -52.42 8.29 34.15
N ASP A 155 -51.45 9.20 34.23
CA ASP A 155 -51.67 10.64 34.40
C ASP A 155 -52.26 11.33 33.15
N PHE A 156 -52.16 10.71 31.97
CA PHE A 156 -52.69 11.28 30.72
C PHE A 156 -54.09 10.77 30.34
N GLY A 157 -54.65 9.78 31.07
CA GLY A 157 -56.01 9.25 30.89
C GLY A 157 -56.12 8.09 29.90
#